data_AF-A0A2N8TF03-F1
#
_entry.id   AF-A0A2N8TF03-F1
#
_cell.length_a   1.000
_cell.length_b   1.000
_cell.length_c   1.000
_cell.angle_alpha   90.00
_cell.angle_beta   90.00
_cell.angle_gamma   90.00
#
_symmetry.space_group_name_H-M   'P 1'
#
loop_
_entity.id
_entity.type
_entity.pdbx_description
1 polymer ?
#
loop_
_entity_poly.entity_id
_entity_poly.type
_entity_poly.pdbx_seq_one_letter_code
_entity_poly.pdbx_strand_id
1 'polypeptide(L)'
;MAGEVERVRKALRALEAIPDAMDRAAACAELLREWPELHRLVADVRQQAVRMAKTQGHTYREIGERMKVTGETAGQIAAGKNRAS
;
A
#
# COMPACT_ATOMS: atom_id res chain seq x y z
N MET A 1 8.60 11.83 -3.18
CA MET A 1 8.44 10.38 -3.44
C MET A 1 7.32 10.21 -4.46
N ALA A 2 7.68 10.23 -5.74
CA ALA A 2 6.74 10.00 -6.83
C ALA A 2 7.33 8.85 -7.66
N GLY A 3 6.61 7.74 -7.77
CA GLY A 3 7.05 6.62 -8.62
C GLY A 3 6.59 5.24 -8.19
N GLU A 4 6.33 4.97 -6.90
CA GLU A 4 5.99 3.60 -6.47
C GLU A 4 4.68 3.09 -7.09
N VAL A 5 3.65 3.96 -7.18
CA VAL A 5 2.41 3.63 -7.91
C VAL A 5 2.70 3.30 -9.37
N GLU A 6 3.62 4.02 -10.01
CA GLU A 6 3.98 3.78 -11.40
C GLU A 6 4.80 2.49 -11.58
N ARG A 7 5.65 2.16 -10.61
CA ARG A 7 6.36 0.86 -10.58
C ARG A 7 5.38 -0.30 -10.45
N VAL A 8 4.37 -0.18 -9.57
CA VAL A 8 3.31 -1.19 -9.45
C VAL A 8 2.53 -1.29 -10.76
N ARG A 9 2.11 -0.18 -11.36
CA ARG A 9 1.43 -0.19 -12.68
C ARG A 9 2.28 -0.84 -13.76
N LYS A 10 3.58 -0.54 -13.80
CA LYS A 10 4.53 -1.16 -14.74
C LYS A 10 4.63 -2.67 -14.52
N ALA A 11 4.70 -3.13 -13.27
CA ALA A 11 4.70 -4.55 -12.93
C ALA A 11 3.42 -5.25 -13.38
N LEU A 12 2.24 -4.63 -13.16
CA LEU A 12 0.97 -5.15 -13.63
C LEU A 12 0.91 -5.23 -15.17
N ARG A 13 1.39 -4.19 -15.87
CA ARG A 13 1.45 -4.17 -17.33
C ARG A 13 2.41 -5.20 -17.91
N ALA A 14 3.40 -5.66 -17.15
CA ALA A 14 4.29 -6.73 -17.60
C ALA A 14 3.55 -8.06 -17.87
N LEU A 15 2.38 -8.28 -17.25
CA LEU A 15 1.52 -9.43 -17.54
C LEU A 15 1.05 -9.45 -19.01
N GLU A 16 0.90 -8.28 -19.65
CA GLU A 16 0.49 -8.18 -21.05
C GLU A 16 1.55 -8.73 -22.02
N ALA A 17 2.81 -8.82 -21.56
CA ALA A 17 3.91 -9.36 -22.35
C ALA A 17 3.94 -10.90 -22.36
N ILE A 18 3.15 -11.59 -21.53
CA ILE A 18 3.05 -13.06 -21.54
C ILE A 18 2.31 -13.48 -22.82
N PRO A 19 2.96 -14.14 -23.80
CA PRO A 19 2.36 -14.35 -25.13
C PRO A 19 1.17 -15.30 -25.11
N ASP A 20 1.27 -16.39 -24.33
CA ASP A 20 0.20 -17.37 -24.21
C ASP A 20 -0.93 -16.86 -23.32
N ALA A 21 -2.17 -17.02 -23.79
CA ALA A 21 -3.34 -16.49 -23.11
C ALA A 21 -3.69 -17.27 -21.83
N MET A 22 -3.43 -18.58 -21.80
CA MET A 22 -3.68 -19.43 -20.63
C MET A 22 -2.67 -19.10 -19.53
N ASP A 23 -1.39 -18.98 -19.88
CA ASP A 23 -0.32 -18.59 -18.95
C ASP A 23 -0.57 -17.19 -18.38
N ARG A 24 -0.99 -16.25 -19.24
CA ARG A 24 -1.36 -14.89 -18.80
C ARG A 24 -2.53 -14.90 -17.82
N ALA A 25 -3.57 -15.67 -18.11
CA ALA A 25 -4.73 -15.80 -17.22
C ALA A 25 -4.34 -16.44 -15.88
N ALA A 26 -3.48 -17.46 -15.89
CA ALA A 26 -2.97 -18.11 -14.68
C ALA A 26 -2.16 -17.13 -13.81
N ALA A 27 -1.24 -16.37 -14.41
CA ALA A 27 -0.45 -15.36 -13.70
C ALA A 27 -1.33 -14.25 -13.09
N CYS A 28 -2.35 -13.78 -13.82
CA CYS A 28 -3.33 -12.84 -13.30
C CYS A 28 -4.10 -13.43 -12.10
N ALA A 29 -4.54 -14.69 -12.18
CA ALA A 29 -5.29 -15.35 -11.12
C ALA A 29 -4.46 -15.56 -9.86
N GLU A 30 -3.17 -15.86 -9.99
CA GLU A 30 -2.23 -15.90 -8.87
C GLU A 30 -2.11 -14.53 -8.20
N LEU A 31 -1.86 -13.47 -8.98
CA LEU A 31 -1.70 -12.14 -8.43
C LEU A 31 -2.96 -11.62 -7.72
N LEU A 32 -4.14 -11.90 -8.28
CA LEU A 32 -5.42 -11.55 -7.65
C LEU A 32 -5.62 -12.27 -6.31
N ARG A 33 -5.15 -13.52 -6.20
CA ARG A 33 -5.22 -14.30 -4.97
C ARG A 33 -4.28 -13.77 -3.89
N GLU A 34 -3.07 -13.36 -4.27
CA GLU A 34 -2.07 -12.79 -3.37
C GLU A 34 -2.32 -11.30 -3.04
N TRP A 35 -3.15 -10.62 -3.83
CA TRP A 35 -3.42 -9.19 -3.67
C TRP A 35 -3.83 -8.76 -2.25
N PRO A 36 -4.69 -9.51 -1.51
CA PRO A 36 -5.01 -9.17 -0.13
C PRO A 36 -3.78 -9.16 0.80
N GLU A 37 -2.84 -10.09 0.63
CA GLU A 37 -1.58 -10.12 1.39
C GLU A 37 -0.68 -8.95 1.01
N LEU A 38 -0.50 -8.69 -0.29
CA LEU A 38 0.27 -7.54 -0.78
C LEU A 38 -0.31 -6.21 -0.27
N HIS A 39 -1.64 -6.08 -0.25
CA HIS A 39 -2.32 -4.92 0.30
C HIS A 39 -2.07 -4.79 1.82
N ARG A 40 -2.14 -5.89 2.57
CA ARG A 40 -1.83 -5.92 4.02
C ARG A 40 -0.37 -5.50 4.28
N LEU A 41 0.58 -5.98 3.48
CA LEU A 41 1.98 -5.57 3.56
C LEU A 41 2.15 -4.05 3.40
N VAL A 42 1.52 -3.44 2.40
CA VAL A 42 1.56 -1.97 2.20
C VAL A 42 0.92 -1.24 3.39
N ALA A 43 -0.19 -1.75 3.92
CA ALA A 43 -0.85 -1.16 5.08
C ALA A 43 0.02 -1.21 6.34
N ASP A 44 0.77 -2.30 6.54
CA ASP A 44 1.69 -2.47 7.67
C ASP A 44 2.91 -1.57 7.57
N VAL A 45 3.52 -1.46 6.39
CA VAL A 45 4.61 -0.50 6.14
C VAL A 45 4.14 0.93 6.44
N ARG A 46 2.93 1.31 6.00
CA ARG A 46 2.32 2.61 6.30
C ARG A 46 2.14 2.81 7.81
N GLN A 47 1.59 1.83 8.51
CA GLN A 47 1.37 1.92 9.95
C GLN A 47 2.68 2.08 10.73
N GLN A 48 3.70 1.28 10.39
CA GLN A 48 5.03 1.38 10.99
C GLN A 48 5.64 2.77 10.76
N ALA A 49 5.53 3.30 9.55
CA ALA A 49 6.04 4.64 9.21
C ALA A 49 5.34 5.75 10.02
N VAL A 50 4.01 5.68 10.19
CA VAL A 50 3.26 6.64 11.02
C VAL A 50 3.71 6.58 12.49
N ARG A 51 3.87 5.37 13.04
CA ARG A 51 4.36 5.18 14.41
C ARG A 51 5.77 5.75 14.58
N MET A 52 6.67 5.49 13.63
CA MET A 52 8.03 6.02 13.64
C MET A 52 8.05 7.55 13.58
N ALA A 53 7.28 8.15 12.68
CA ALA A 53 7.16 9.61 12.60
C ALA A 53 6.65 10.21 13.92
N LYS A 54 5.71 9.52 14.59
CA LYS A 54 5.22 9.93 15.91
C LYS A 54 6.34 9.88 16.97
N THR A 55 7.16 8.83 16.98
CA THR A 55 8.33 8.69 17.86
C THR A 55 9.39 9.77 17.58
N GLN A 56 9.52 10.22 16.34
CA GLN A 56 10.42 11.31 15.93
C GLN A 56 9.91 12.71 16.31
N GLY A 57 8.75 12.82 16.98
CA GLY A 57 8.22 14.08 17.50
C GLY A 57 7.13 14.73 16.65
N HIS A 58 6.79 14.18 15.48
CA HIS A 58 5.71 14.73 14.66
C HIS A 58 4.33 14.55 15.32
N THR A 59 3.46 15.53 15.17
CA THR A 59 2.06 15.44 15.56
C THR A 59 1.27 14.65 14.52
N TYR A 60 0.16 14.03 14.93
CA TYR A 60 -0.71 13.34 13.97
C TYR A 60 -1.30 14.29 12.93
N ARG A 61 -1.49 15.57 13.27
CA ARG A 61 -1.92 16.61 12.34
C ARG A 61 -0.90 16.77 11.20
N GLU A 62 0.38 16.97 11.52
CA GLU A 62 1.46 17.10 10.51
C GLU A 62 1.61 15.85 9.65
N ILE A 63 1.51 14.66 10.28
CA ILE A 63 1.55 13.38 9.57
C ILE A 63 0.37 13.26 8.60
N GLY A 64 -0.84 13.58 9.07
CA GLY A 64 -2.06 13.58 8.25
C GLY A 64 -1.96 14.53 7.07
N GLU A 65 -1.55 15.79 7.30
CA GLU A 65 -1.32 16.79 6.26
C GLU A 65 -0.36 16.26 5.18
N ARG A 66 0.76 15.64 5.60
CA ARG A 66 1.75 15.06 4.68
C ARG A 66 1.22 13.88 3.87
N MET A 67 0.32 13.10 4.45
CA MET A 67 -0.37 11.96 3.84
C MET A 67 -1.63 12.35 3.07
N LYS A 68 -2.05 13.62 3.13
CA LYS A 68 -3.31 14.13 2.58
C LYS A 68 -4.56 13.45 3.20
N VAL A 69 -4.51 13.21 4.51
CA VAL A 69 -5.65 12.72 5.32
C VAL A 69 -5.77 13.56 6.60
N THR A 70 -6.84 13.39 7.37
CA THR A 70 -6.96 14.09 8.67
C THR A 70 -5.96 13.53 9.68
N GLY A 71 -5.60 14.33 10.69
CA GLY A 71 -4.75 13.85 11.79
C GLY A 71 -5.41 12.74 12.60
N GLU A 72 -6.74 12.74 12.71
CA GLU A 72 -7.48 11.63 13.31
C GLU A 72 -7.25 10.32 12.55
N THR A 73 -7.37 10.34 11.22
CA THR A 73 -7.09 9.16 10.37
C THR A 73 -5.65 8.66 10.55
N ALA A 74 -4.67 9.57 10.67
CA ALA A 74 -3.30 9.18 10.97
C ALA A 74 -3.18 8.48 12.33
N GLY A 75 -3.88 8.97 13.36
CA GLY A 75 -3.96 8.32 14.68
C GLY A 75 -4.61 6.94 14.64
N GLN A 76 -5.70 6.78 13.89
CA GLN A 76 -6.36 5.48 13.68
C GLN A 76 -5.46 4.48 12.95
N ILE A 77 -4.67 4.94 11.97
CA ILE A 77 -3.66 4.13 11.28
C ILE A 77 -2.59 3.66 12.27
N ALA A 78 -2.05 4.55 13.12
CA ALA A 78 -1.08 4.17 14.15
C ALA A 78 -1.65 3.08 15.09
N ALA A 79 -2.92 3.22 15.47
CA ALA A 79 -3.65 2.25 16.30
C ALA A 79 -4.04 0.95 15.58
N GLY A 80 -3.86 0.86 14.26
CA GLY A 80 -4.19 -0.34 13.46
C GLY A 80 -5.67 -0.50 13.15
N LYS A 81 -6.48 0.54 13.38
CA LYS A 81 -7.95 0.50 13.20
C LYS A 81 -8.41 0.62 11.74
N ASN A 82 -7.51 1.01 10.84
CA ASN A 82 -7.75 1.15 9.39
C ASN A 82 -6.98 0.12 8.55
N ARG A 83 -6.75 -1.08 9.11
CA ARG A 83 -6.33 -2.23 8.29
C ARG A 83 -7.59 -2.73 7.58
N ALA A 84 -7.62 -2.65 6.26
CA ALA A 84 -8.70 -3.31 5.53
C ALA A 84 -8.61 -4.82 5.83
N SER A 85 -9.73 -5.39 6.26
CA SER A 85 -9.91 -6.83 6.45
C SER A 85 -9.78 -7.57 5.12
#